data_AF-A0A645GTT0-F1
#
_entry.id   AF-A0A645GTT0-F1
#
_cell.length_a   1.000
_cell.length_b   1.000
_cell.length_c   1.000
_cell.angle_alpha   90.00
_cell.angle_beta   90.00
_cell.angle_gamma   90.00
#
_symmetry.space_group_name_H-M   'P 1'
#
loop_
_entity.id
_entity.type
_entity.pdbx_description
1 polymer ?
#
loop_
_entity_poly.entity_id
_entity_poly.type
_entity_poly.pdbx_seq_one_letter_code
_entity_poly.pdbx_strand_id
1 'polypeptide(L)'
;MTWPGGDPGEGVAAVRQNLIPLVHDGRVSQEVSDPSAAVWGKTVGNAAAVWRSGVGTRADGSTVVVLGPSLTVGALAQILHDAGAVEAMQLDINKDWTSFITYTHGSSTPAVPKKLTDDETAAADRYLQPSSRDFVAVMPR
;
A
#
# COMPACT_ATOMS: atom_id res chain seq x y z
N MET A 1 8.67 -3.67 -15.32
CA MET A 1 10.12 -3.40 -15.10
C MET A 1 10.63 -4.40 -14.07
N THR A 2 11.70 -5.15 -14.35
CA THR A 2 12.30 -6.10 -13.39
C THR A 2 13.48 -5.40 -12.72
N TRP A 3 13.51 -5.32 -11.39
CA TRP A 3 14.68 -4.82 -10.69
C TRP A 3 15.84 -5.80 -10.92
N PRO A 4 16.99 -5.36 -11.46
CA PRO A 4 18.11 -6.25 -11.78
C PRO A 4 18.86 -6.75 -10.53
N GLY A 5 18.43 -6.37 -9.32
CA GLY A 5 19.18 -6.56 -8.08
C GLY A 5 20.26 -5.49 -7.89
N GLY A 6 21.03 -5.63 -6.81
CA GLY A 6 22.13 -4.73 -6.45
C GLY A 6 22.11 -4.35 -4.98
N ASP A 7 23.24 -3.81 -4.49
CA ASP A 7 23.29 -3.20 -3.17
C ASP A 7 22.34 -1.99 -3.13
N PRO A 8 21.51 -1.85 -2.08
CA PRO A 8 20.72 -0.65 -1.92
C PRO A 8 21.61 0.59 -1.89
N GLY A 9 21.12 1.71 -2.43
CA GLY A 9 21.85 2.98 -2.39
C GLY A 9 22.15 3.45 -0.97
N GLU A 10 23.04 4.44 -0.85
CA GLU A 10 23.41 5.03 0.45
C GLU A 10 22.15 5.43 1.25
N GLY A 11 22.08 4.98 2.50
CA GLY A 11 20.94 5.24 3.39
C GLY A 11 19.73 4.32 3.22
N VAL A 12 19.76 3.34 2.31
CA VAL A 12 18.71 2.33 2.16
C VAL A 12 19.15 1.02 2.85
N ALA A 13 18.42 0.60 3.88
CA ALA A 13 18.77 -0.61 4.63
C ALA A 13 18.34 -1.91 3.93
N ALA A 14 17.23 -1.87 3.19
CA ALA A 14 16.69 -3.01 2.46
C ALA A 14 15.74 -2.55 1.34
N VAL A 15 15.64 -3.34 0.28
CA VAL A 15 14.63 -3.19 -0.77
C VAL A 15 13.83 -4.49 -0.82
N ARG A 16 12.51 -4.37 -0.91
CA ARG A 16 11.62 -5.51 -1.19
C ARG A 16 10.82 -5.23 -2.44
N GLN A 17 10.84 -6.18 -3.36
CA GLN A 17 9.98 -6.11 -4.53
C GLN A 17 8.52 -6.29 -4.11
N ASN A 18 7.68 -5.36 -4.55
CA ASN A 18 6.23 -5.50 -4.53
C ASN A 18 5.72 -5.78 -5.96
N LEU A 19 4.40 -5.75 -6.16
CA LEU A 19 3.77 -5.84 -7.47
C LEU A 19 4.26 -4.75 -8.44
N ILE A 20 3.91 -4.90 -9.72
CA ILE A 20 4.14 -3.88 -10.75
C ILE A 20 3.48 -2.56 -10.30
N PRO A 21 4.11 -1.39 -10.53
CA PRO A 21 3.50 -0.10 -10.22
C PRO A 21 2.12 0.06 -10.87
N LEU A 22 1.17 0.62 -10.13
CA LEU A 22 -0.14 1.04 -10.65
C LEU A 22 -0.02 2.34 -11.45
N VAL A 23 0.82 3.26 -10.97
CA VAL A 23 1.17 4.51 -11.62
C VAL A 23 2.69 4.60 -11.66
N HIS A 24 3.23 4.96 -12.82
CA HIS A 24 4.65 5.16 -13.04
C HIS A 24 4.86 6.38 -13.95
N ASP A 25 5.78 7.27 -13.58
CA ASP A 25 6.03 8.53 -14.29
C ASP A 25 4.73 9.31 -14.57
N GLY A 26 3.82 9.35 -13.60
CA GLY A 26 2.54 10.05 -13.68
C GLY A 26 1.53 9.43 -14.66
N ARG A 27 1.71 8.18 -15.08
CA ARG A 27 0.79 7.47 -15.97
C ARG A 27 0.32 6.16 -15.35
N VAL A 28 -0.96 5.83 -15.52
CA VAL A 28 -1.47 4.50 -15.17
C VAL A 28 -0.79 3.46 -16.03
N SER A 29 -0.20 2.44 -15.40
CA SER A 29 0.53 1.36 -16.08
C SER A 29 -0.40 0.53 -16.96
N GLN A 30 0.09 0.06 -18.12
CA GLN A 30 -0.72 -0.71 -19.06
C GLN A 30 -1.16 -2.06 -18.48
N GLU A 31 -0.37 -2.64 -17.58
CA GLU A 31 -0.63 -3.89 -16.88
C GLU A 31 -1.93 -3.85 -16.06
N VAL A 32 -2.40 -2.66 -15.67
CA VAL A 32 -3.69 -2.47 -14.97
C VAL A 32 -4.88 -2.91 -15.83
N SER A 33 -4.74 -2.91 -17.16
CA SER A 33 -5.78 -3.38 -18.09
C SER A 33 -6.00 -4.91 -18.04
N ASP A 34 -5.04 -5.67 -17.51
CA ASP A 34 -5.18 -7.10 -17.23
C ASP A 34 -5.37 -7.31 -15.71
N PRO A 35 -6.59 -7.58 -15.22
CA PRO A 35 -6.87 -7.75 -13.80
C PRO A 35 -6.47 -9.14 -13.26
N SER A 36 -5.57 -9.87 -13.93
CA SER A 36 -5.12 -11.20 -13.54
C SER A 36 -4.69 -11.28 -12.06
N ALA A 37 -5.25 -12.26 -11.34
CA ALA A 37 -4.87 -12.55 -9.97
C ALA A 37 -3.40 -13.02 -9.82
N ALA A 38 -2.76 -13.42 -10.92
CA ALA A 38 -1.33 -13.74 -10.92
C ALA A 38 -0.46 -12.48 -10.74
N VAL A 39 -0.95 -11.32 -11.18
CA VAL A 39 -0.27 -10.02 -11.03
C VAL A 39 -0.78 -9.30 -9.80
N TRP A 40 -2.10 -9.26 -9.59
CA TRP A 40 -2.73 -8.36 -8.60
C TRP A 40 -3.18 -9.04 -7.31
N GLY A 41 -2.85 -10.32 -7.14
CA GLY A 41 -3.24 -11.12 -5.98
C GLY A 41 -4.63 -11.75 -6.10
N LYS A 42 -4.85 -12.83 -5.36
CA LYS A 42 -6.13 -13.56 -5.33
C LYS A 42 -7.16 -12.83 -4.47
N THR A 43 -8.36 -12.66 -5.02
CA THR A 43 -9.49 -12.09 -4.31
C THR A 43 -10.27 -13.17 -3.57
N VAL A 44 -10.75 -12.84 -2.37
CA VAL A 44 -11.65 -13.73 -1.61
C VAL A 44 -12.95 -13.88 -2.40
N GLY A 45 -13.39 -15.13 -2.58
CA GLY A 45 -14.59 -15.45 -3.36
C GLY A 45 -14.48 -15.18 -4.86
N ASN A 46 -13.28 -14.94 -5.40
CA ASN A 46 -13.05 -14.58 -6.80
C ASN A 46 -13.83 -13.32 -7.24
N ALA A 47 -14.15 -12.42 -6.30
CA ALA A 47 -14.85 -11.17 -6.59
C ALA A 47 -13.95 -10.23 -7.41
N ALA A 48 -14.55 -9.52 -8.38
CA ALA A 48 -13.83 -8.55 -9.21
C ALA A 48 -13.46 -7.28 -8.43
N ALA A 49 -14.36 -6.83 -7.56
CA ALA A 49 -14.17 -5.68 -6.69
C ALA A 49 -14.11 -6.15 -5.22
N VAL A 50 -13.07 -5.75 -4.50
CA VAL A 50 -12.81 -6.14 -3.12
C VAL A 50 -12.28 -4.95 -2.33
N TRP A 51 -12.05 -5.16 -1.04
CA TRP A 51 -11.15 -4.27 -0.30
C TRP A 51 -9.77 -4.27 -0.94
N ARG A 52 -9.28 -3.09 -1.31
CA ARG A 52 -7.89 -2.91 -1.78
C ARG A 52 -7.25 -1.77 -1.03
N SER A 53 -5.93 -1.84 -0.92
CA SER A 53 -5.11 -0.75 -0.43
C SER A 53 -4.02 -0.40 -1.43
N GLY A 54 -3.60 0.86 -1.44
CA GLY A 54 -2.54 1.36 -2.29
C GLY A 54 -1.92 2.62 -1.70
N VAL A 55 -0.66 2.83 -2.06
CA VAL A 55 0.13 3.99 -1.64
C VAL A 55 0.79 4.61 -2.86
N GLY A 56 0.89 5.93 -2.87
CA GLY A 56 1.62 6.67 -3.90
C GLY A 56 2.28 7.92 -3.35
N THR A 57 3.16 8.49 -4.15
CA THR A 57 3.84 9.77 -3.88
C THR A 57 3.45 10.79 -4.94
N ARG A 58 3.21 12.02 -4.52
CA ARG A 58 3.03 13.16 -5.42
C ARG A 58 4.38 13.76 -5.82
N ALA A 59 4.41 14.58 -6.86
CA ALA A 59 5.61 15.29 -7.30
C ALA A 59 6.22 16.20 -6.21
N ASP A 60 5.41 16.67 -5.25
CA ASP A 60 5.86 17.47 -4.10
C ASP A 60 6.41 16.63 -2.93
N GLY A 61 6.45 15.30 -3.08
CA GLY A 61 6.91 14.35 -2.06
C GLY A 61 5.84 13.93 -1.06
N SER A 62 4.60 14.45 -1.14
CA SER A 62 3.50 14.05 -0.26
C SER A 62 3.05 12.62 -0.53
N THR A 63 2.74 11.88 0.52
CA THR A 63 2.17 10.52 0.42
C THR A 63 0.65 10.58 0.23
N VAL A 64 0.14 9.76 -0.69
CA VAL A 64 -1.29 9.49 -0.88
C VAL A 64 -1.56 8.03 -0.52
N VAL A 65 -2.63 7.79 0.23
CA VAL A 65 -3.07 6.45 0.61
C VAL A 65 -4.51 6.28 0.21
N VAL A 66 -4.82 5.16 -0.44
CA VAL A 66 -6.18 4.75 -0.78
C VAL A 66 -6.42 3.39 -0.14
N LEU A 67 -7.48 3.27 0.64
CA LEU A 67 -7.88 2.05 1.30
C LEU A 67 -9.40 2.02 1.41
N GLY A 68 -10.02 0.92 1.01
CA GLY A 68 -11.46 0.79 1.14
C GLY A 68 -12.09 -0.34 0.32
N PRO A 69 -13.42 -0.54 0.49
CA PRO A 69 -14.19 -1.58 -0.18
C PRO A 69 -14.40 -1.31 -1.68
N SER A 70 -14.88 -2.35 -2.38
CA SER A 70 -15.46 -2.24 -3.72
C SER A 70 -14.53 -1.68 -4.80
N LEU A 71 -13.23 -1.96 -4.68
CA LEU A 71 -12.21 -1.53 -5.64
C LEU A 71 -11.79 -2.68 -6.56
N THR A 72 -11.82 -2.43 -7.87
CA THR A 72 -11.01 -3.17 -8.85
C THR A 72 -9.58 -2.61 -8.83
N VAL A 73 -8.62 -3.32 -9.44
CA VAL A 73 -7.25 -2.78 -9.58
C VAL A 73 -7.24 -1.50 -10.42
N GLY A 74 -8.05 -1.44 -11.47
CA GLY A 74 -8.21 -0.25 -12.31
C GLY A 74 -8.76 0.95 -11.54
N ALA A 75 -9.80 0.74 -10.73
CA ALA A 75 -10.36 1.79 -9.89
C ALA A 75 -9.32 2.32 -8.90
N LEU A 76 -8.57 1.43 -8.24
CA LEU A 76 -7.49 1.84 -7.32
C LEU A 76 -6.42 2.67 -8.04
N ALA A 77 -5.94 2.22 -9.20
CA ALA A 77 -4.94 2.93 -9.98
C ALA A 77 -5.41 4.32 -10.41
N GLN A 78 -6.66 4.41 -10.89
CA GLN A 78 -7.24 5.67 -11.33
C GLN A 78 -7.41 6.65 -10.17
N ILE A 79 -7.88 6.21 -9.00
CA ILE A 79 -8.00 7.07 -7.82
C ILE A 79 -6.63 7.61 -7.39
N LEU A 80 -5.60 6.77 -7.35
CA LEU A 80 -4.24 7.20 -6.99
C LEU A 80 -3.69 8.22 -8.00
N HIS A 81 -3.87 7.96 -9.30
CA HIS A 81 -3.49 8.87 -10.37
C HIS A 81 -4.24 10.22 -10.26
N ASP A 82 -5.57 10.19 -10.11
CA ASP A 82 -6.40 11.40 -10.04
C ASP A 82 -6.14 12.20 -8.75
N ALA A 83 -5.71 11.51 -7.68
CA ALA A 83 -5.21 12.13 -6.46
C ALA A 83 -3.80 12.72 -6.61
N GLY A 84 -3.20 12.68 -7.82
CA GLY A 84 -1.94 13.31 -8.17
C GLY A 84 -0.69 12.47 -7.89
N ALA A 85 -0.83 11.16 -7.61
CA ALA A 85 0.32 10.30 -7.45
C ALA A 85 1.09 10.19 -8.78
N VAL A 86 2.41 10.38 -8.74
CA VAL A 86 3.31 10.20 -9.88
C VAL A 86 3.94 8.82 -9.88
N GLU A 87 4.07 8.22 -8.71
CA GLU A 87 4.42 6.81 -8.50
C GLU A 87 3.40 6.22 -7.53
N ALA A 88 2.86 5.04 -7.83
CA ALA A 88 1.92 4.38 -6.93
C ALA A 88 1.94 2.86 -7.10
N MET A 89 1.66 2.14 -6.02
CA MET A 89 1.59 0.68 -6.02
C MET A 89 0.44 0.14 -5.16
N GLN A 90 -0.06 -1.03 -5.53
CA GLN A 90 -1.02 -1.77 -4.73
C GLN A 90 -0.32 -2.39 -3.52
N LEU A 91 -0.95 -2.34 -2.35
CA LEU A 91 -0.54 -3.07 -1.15
C LEU A 91 -1.41 -4.32 -0.97
N ASP A 92 -1.57 -4.82 0.26
CA ASP A 92 -2.38 -6.01 0.50
C ASP A 92 -3.86 -5.79 0.08
N ILE A 93 -4.57 -6.89 -0.18
CA ILE A 93 -5.97 -6.88 -0.64
C ILE A 93 -6.82 -7.80 0.23
N ASN A 94 -8.14 -7.65 0.09
CA ASN A 94 -9.19 -8.27 0.90
C ASN A 94 -9.24 -7.74 2.34
N LYS A 95 -10.47 -7.73 2.88
CA LYS A 95 -10.85 -6.91 4.04
C LYS A 95 -9.95 -7.15 5.26
N ASP A 96 -9.59 -8.40 5.54
CA ASP A 96 -8.87 -8.78 6.77
C ASP A 96 -7.36 -8.48 6.74
N TRP A 97 -6.80 -8.17 5.58
CA TRP A 97 -5.36 -7.95 5.42
C TRP A 97 -4.99 -6.52 5.04
N THR A 98 -5.95 -5.69 4.64
CA THR A 98 -5.75 -4.25 4.41
C THR A 98 -5.75 -3.46 5.73
N SER A 99 -4.73 -2.64 5.95
CA SER A 99 -4.72 -1.66 7.05
C SER A 99 -3.76 -0.50 6.80
N PHE A 100 -4.10 0.68 7.32
CA PHE A 100 -3.17 1.81 7.46
C PHE A 100 -3.23 2.33 8.89
N ILE A 101 -2.11 2.19 9.60
CA ILE A 101 -2.03 2.53 11.02
C ILE A 101 -1.00 3.63 11.20
N THR A 102 -1.42 4.72 11.85
CA THR A 102 -0.54 5.77 12.33
C THR A 102 -0.18 5.54 13.79
N TYR A 103 1.01 5.98 14.19
CA TYR A 103 1.51 5.84 15.55
C TYR A 103 1.90 7.21 16.06
N THR A 104 1.30 7.63 17.18
CA THR A 104 1.80 8.80 17.92
C THR A 104 2.74 8.34 19.02
N HIS A 105 3.87 9.05 19.15
CA HIS A 105 4.90 8.76 20.15
C HIS A 105 4.96 9.91 21.15
N GLY A 106 4.77 9.60 22.44
CA GLY A 106 5.15 10.48 23.53
C GLY A 106 6.57 10.19 24.00
N SER A 107 7.25 11.17 24.59
CA SER A 107 8.65 11.03 25.07
C SER A 107 8.85 9.92 26.11
N SER A 108 7.77 9.46 26.74
CA SER A 108 7.80 8.46 27.83
C SER A 108 6.59 7.51 27.81
N THR A 109 5.81 7.50 26.72
CA THR A 109 4.64 6.61 26.58
C THR A 109 4.83 5.66 25.40
N PRO A 110 4.31 4.42 25.49
CA PRO A 110 4.22 3.54 24.35
C PRO A 110 3.56 4.22 23.14
N ALA A 111 3.90 3.76 21.93
CA ALA A 111 3.25 4.22 20.71
C ALA A 111 1.74 3.98 20.80
N VAL A 112 0.94 5.00 20.50
CA VAL A 112 -0.52 4.88 20.46
C VAL A 112 -0.95 4.67 19.01
N PRO A 113 -1.42 3.46 18.64
CA PRO A 113 -1.85 3.18 17.29
C PRO A 113 -3.23 3.75 16.99
N LYS A 114 -3.42 4.25 15.77
CA LYS A 114 -4.72 4.68 15.25
C LYS A 114 -4.89 4.27 13.79
N LYS A 115 -6.01 3.62 13.48
CA LYS A 115 -6.41 3.29 12.11
C LYS A 115 -6.76 4.53 11.30
N LEU A 116 -6.64 4.48 9.99
CA LEU A 116 -7.05 5.58 9.12
C LEU A 116 -8.57 5.71 9.08
N THR A 117 -9.26 4.57 8.98
CA THR A 117 -10.73 4.51 8.96
C THR A 117 -11.26 3.50 9.97
N ASP A 118 -12.48 3.75 10.47
CA ASP A 118 -13.09 2.92 11.52
C ASP A 118 -13.54 1.54 11.01
N ASP A 119 -13.67 1.36 9.70
CA ASP A 119 -14.16 0.14 9.06
C ASP A 119 -13.05 -0.87 8.70
N GLU A 120 -11.79 -0.54 9.00
CA GLU A 120 -10.64 -1.46 8.96
C GLU A 120 -10.82 -2.60 9.99
N THR A 121 -10.74 -3.86 9.57
CA THR A 121 -10.90 -5.02 10.48
C THR A 121 -9.65 -5.35 11.27
N ALA A 122 -8.46 -5.04 10.75
CA ALA A 122 -7.22 -5.19 11.50
C ALA A 122 -7.29 -4.41 12.82
N ALA A 123 -6.78 -5.01 13.90
CA ALA A 123 -6.61 -4.32 15.17
C ALA A 123 -5.57 -3.20 15.01
N ALA A 124 -5.75 -2.08 15.71
CA ALA A 124 -4.85 -0.93 15.60
C ALA A 124 -3.42 -1.29 16.07
N ASP A 125 -3.28 -2.19 17.03
CA ASP A 125 -2.01 -2.67 17.56
C ASP A 125 -1.41 -3.86 16.78
N ARG A 126 -1.96 -4.20 15.59
CA ARG A 126 -1.54 -5.36 14.78
C ARG A 126 -0.02 -5.49 14.58
N TYR A 127 0.67 -4.37 14.35
CA TYR A 127 2.12 -4.36 14.10
C TYR A 127 2.95 -4.03 15.36
N LEU A 128 2.31 -3.92 16.52
CA LEU A 128 2.98 -3.89 17.84
C LEU A 128 3.02 -5.28 18.49
N GLN A 129 2.54 -6.30 17.77
CA GLN A 129 2.52 -7.69 18.16
C GLN A 129 3.17 -8.53 17.04
N PRO A 130 3.63 -9.76 17.32
CA PRO A 130 4.10 -10.66 16.27
C PRO A 130 3.04 -10.83 15.17
N SER A 131 3.46 -10.67 13.90
CA SER A 131 2.57 -10.80 12.74
C SER A 131 3.16 -11.79 11.74
N SER A 132 2.29 -12.55 11.08
CA SER A 132 2.66 -13.39 9.93
C SER A 132 2.70 -12.61 8.61
N ARG A 133 2.41 -11.30 8.65
CA ARG A 133 2.46 -10.39 7.50
C ARG A 133 3.56 -9.36 7.69
N ASP A 134 4.32 -9.13 6.64
CA ASP A 134 5.25 -8.01 6.57
C ASP A 134 4.49 -6.69 6.45
N PHE A 135 5.15 -5.59 6.82
CA PHE A 135 4.64 -4.23 6.66
C PHE A 135 5.77 -3.28 6.29
N VAL A 136 5.39 -2.09 5.82
CA VAL A 136 6.31 -0.97 5.60
C VAL A 136 5.91 0.14 6.55
N ALA A 137 6.89 0.74 7.22
CA ALA A 137 6.69 1.90 8.08
C ALA A 137 7.49 3.10 7.56
N VAL A 138 6.88 4.28 7.61
CA VAL A 138 7.56 5.55 7.38
C VAL A 138 7.64 6.26 8.72
N MET A 139 8.87 6.57 9.15
CA MET A 139 9.14 7.25 10.41
C MET A 139 9.69 8.64 10.12
N PRO A 140 9.33 9.67 10.92
CA PRO A 140 10.06 10.93 10.89
C PRO A 140 11.55 10.68 11.20
N ARG A 141 12.43 11.48 10.59
CA ARG A 141 13.86 11.46 10.92
C ARG A 141 14.12 12.05 12.30
#